data_AF-A0A4V1XFZ9-F1
#
_entry.id   AF-A0A4V1XFZ9-F1
#
_cell.length_a   1.000
_cell.length_b   1.000
_cell.length_c   1.000
_cell.angle_alpha   90.00
_cell.angle_beta   90.00
_cell.angle_gamma   90.00
#
_symmetry.space_group_name_H-M   'P 1'
#
loop_
_entity.id
_entity.type
_entity.pdbx_description
1 polymer ?
#
loop_
_entity_poly.entity_id
_entity_poly.type
_entity_poly.pdbx_seq_one_letter_code
_entity_poly.pdbx_strand_id
1 'polypeptide(L)'
;MARAMLDDKSNDEAPSSGAVCSGHIGAKKVVINLPPQPAQASDIQAMAQDLPKRFGRLEILITGFGSALISEAVKPGDVVISRRDIGHGGAQNANLQGNPLLQAADVLQREVGADGRWLLSDFTARVSTSTNTSKIMQERAHSLDDNPQLHYRNTGTNIRSGGEMRISGIATDVDTVFEDLPANSMIVLGVNDGKSLPEDNVSNRRDRENHVTARIILYARELIMLSTMQYLMKTKSGIQGSETIVRPFMDPAIPPFESHRYPLSGKGVLLVIPTANKQKEAIWRGAFGDQAPNGIDLHIIAAPFDSGVGEQPYNEAGSLGAHNRITNALRALHAANHQEMLKLKGIGTVIVASIENYIQTDHVPRPTDYGIAVIHNATAGKTTACASWGTTVDPVYVDRARRFGFDRDPNFGRVTVGQVLAAHVPGLDKADWQVVLGGRSRYELLKEAVAQLEIPWGVE
;
A
#
# COMPACT_ATOMS: atom_id res chain seq x y z
N MET A 1 -10.98 -17.40 15.43
CA MET A 1 -10.77 -15.97 15.14
C MET A 1 -9.95 -15.28 16.22
N ALA A 2 -10.47 -15.11 17.44
CA ALA A 2 -9.81 -14.36 18.52
C ALA A 2 -8.34 -14.73 18.77
N ARG A 3 -8.03 -16.02 19.00
CA ARG A 3 -6.65 -16.49 19.19
C ARG A 3 -5.71 -16.27 18.00
N ALA A 4 -6.25 -16.16 16.77
CA ALA A 4 -5.46 -15.93 15.56
C ALA A 4 -5.18 -14.43 15.30
N MET A 5 -5.78 -13.54 16.10
CA MET A 5 -5.50 -12.11 16.05
C MET A 5 -4.23 -11.74 16.81
N LEU A 6 -3.85 -12.52 17.82
CA LEU A 6 -2.73 -12.23 18.73
C LEU A 6 -1.40 -12.69 18.12
N ASP A 7 -0.34 -11.91 18.34
CA ASP A 7 1.05 -12.28 18.01
C ASP A 7 1.53 -13.37 18.96
N ASP A 8 1.40 -13.11 20.26
CA ASP A 8 1.72 -14.05 21.34
C ASP A 8 0.56 -14.14 22.33
N LYS A 9 0.28 -15.35 22.80
CA LYS A 9 -0.70 -15.59 23.86
C LYS A 9 -0.02 -15.36 25.22
N SER A 10 -0.64 -14.56 26.07
CA SER A 10 -0.27 -14.56 27.49
C SER A 10 -0.89 -15.77 28.18
N ASN A 11 -0.13 -16.45 29.04
CA ASN A 11 -0.65 -17.47 29.96
C ASN A 11 -1.37 -16.86 31.18
N ASP A 12 -1.58 -15.54 31.22
CA ASP A 12 -2.43 -14.88 32.21
C ASP A 12 -3.76 -15.63 32.25
N GLU A 13 -4.05 -16.25 33.40
CA GLU A 13 -5.11 -17.25 33.58
C GLU A 13 -6.41 -16.77 32.93
N ALA A 14 -6.76 -17.38 31.79
CA ALA A 14 -8.06 -17.16 31.20
C ALA A 14 -9.10 -17.67 32.21
N PRO A 15 -10.11 -16.85 32.59
CA PRO A 15 -11.23 -17.38 33.37
C PRO A 15 -11.80 -18.59 32.62
N SER A 16 -12.20 -19.61 33.37
CA SER A 16 -12.57 -20.96 32.92
C SER A 16 -13.75 -21.03 31.91
N SER A 17 -14.28 -19.89 31.44
CA SER A 17 -15.20 -19.81 30.32
C SER A 17 -14.46 -19.37 29.05
N GLY A 18 -14.56 -20.15 27.97
CA GLY A 18 -13.85 -19.92 26.70
C GLY A 18 -14.23 -18.66 25.91
N ALA A 19 -14.83 -17.65 26.58
CA ALA A 19 -15.35 -16.42 26.01
C ALA A 19 -14.34 -15.26 25.96
N VAL A 20 -13.21 -15.33 26.67
CA VAL A 20 -12.20 -14.25 26.69
C VAL A 20 -10.82 -14.80 26.37
N CYS A 21 -10.05 -14.08 25.54
CA CYS A 21 -8.61 -14.35 25.39
C CYS A 21 -7.79 -13.07 25.43
N SER A 22 -6.63 -13.14 26.06
CA SER A 22 -5.68 -12.02 26.16
C SER A 22 -4.34 -12.38 25.50
N GLY A 23 -3.61 -11.36 25.08
CA GLY A 23 -2.26 -11.50 24.54
C GLY A 23 -1.76 -10.17 24.00
N HIS A 24 -0.88 -10.22 23.00
CA HIS A 24 -0.28 -9.02 22.42
C HIS A 24 -0.57 -8.88 20.92
N ILE A 25 -0.69 -7.64 20.46
CA ILE A 25 -0.61 -7.26 19.04
C ILE A 25 0.37 -6.09 18.96
N GLY A 26 1.52 -6.33 18.35
CA GLY A 26 2.69 -5.46 18.48
C GLY A 26 3.05 -5.25 19.96
N ALA A 27 3.19 -3.98 20.34
CA ALA A 27 3.53 -3.61 21.72
C ALA A 27 2.31 -3.48 22.67
N LYS A 28 1.07 -3.72 22.22
CA LYS A 28 -0.13 -3.55 23.05
C LYS A 28 -0.60 -4.87 23.63
N LYS A 29 -0.96 -4.85 24.91
CA LYS A 29 -1.79 -5.89 25.54
C LYS A 29 -3.22 -5.75 25.03
N VAL A 30 -3.74 -6.79 24.41
CA VAL A 30 -5.08 -6.85 23.84
C VAL A 30 -5.89 -7.90 24.59
N VAL A 31 -7.12 -7.53 24.96
CA VAL A 31 -8.10 -8.46 25.51
C VAL A 31 -9.21 -8.60 24.47
N ILE A 32 -9.50 -9.82 24.05
CA ILE A 32 -10.55 -10.12 23.08
C ILE A 32 -11.69 -10.77 23.86
N ASN A 33 -12.81 -10.08 23.93
CA ASN A 33 -14.01 -10.59 24.58
C ASN A 33 -15.03 -11.01 23.51
N LEU A 34 -15.40 -12.29 23.54
CA LEU A 34 -16.40 -12.88 22.68
C LEU A 34 -17.72 -12.92 23.45
N PRO A 35 -18.68 -12.04 23.13
CA PRO A 35 -19.97 -12.07 23.80
C PRO A 35 -20.67 -13.41 23.61
N PRO A 36 -21.51 -13.82 24.59
CA PRO A 36 -22.36 -15.00 24.47
C PRO A 36 -23.15 -14.94 23.16
N GLN A 37 -23.16 -16.04 22.41
CA GLN A 37 -23.88 -16.09 21.15
C GLN A 37 -25.29 -16.64 21.34
N PRO A 38 -26.32 -16.00 20.76
CA PRO A 38 -26.24 -14.83 19.88
C PRO A 38 -26.28 -13.50 20.69
N ALA A 39 -25.38 -12.54 20.44
CA ALA A 39 -25.29 -11.23 21.13
C ALA A 39 -26.00 -10.03 20.44
N GLN A 40 -26.94 -9.32 21.10
CA GLN A 40 -27.64 -8.16 20.51
C GLN A 40 -26.75 -6.94 20.39
N ALA A 41 -27.07 -6.04 19.46
CA ALA A 41 -26.37 -4.76 19.36
C ALA A 41 -26.49 -3.93 20.67
N SER A 42 -27.60 -4.06 21.41
CA SER A 42 -27.75 -3.51 22.77
C SER A 42 -26.82 -4.18 23.78
N ASP A 43 -26.53 -5.47 23.65
CA ASP A 43 -25.62 -6.20 24.54
C ASP A 43 -24.18 -5.75 24.28
N ILE A 44 -23.79 -5.62 23.00
CA ILE A 44 -22.49 -5.05 22.61
C ILE A 44 -22.35 -3.62 23.12
N GLN A 45 -23.40 -2.81 22.99
CA GLN A 45 -23.41 -1.44 23.50
C GLN A 45 -23.30 -1.38 25.03
N ALA A 46 -24.03 -2.22 25.74
CA ALA A 46 -23.99 -2.29 27.20
C ALA A 46 -22.58 -2.70 27.68
N MET A 47 -21.98 -3.72 27.08
CA MET A 47 -20.60 -4.11 27.37
C MET A 47 -19.61 -2.97 27.06
N ALA A 48 -19.71 -2.34 25.90
CA ALA A 48 -18.81 -1.25 25.52
C ALA A 48 -18.93 -0.03 26.46
N GLN A 49 -20.09 0.19 27.07
CA GLN A 49 -20.30 1.24 28.07
C GLN A 49 -19.84 0.85 29.48
N ASP A 50 -19.83 -0.45 29.80
CA ASP A 50 -19.47 -0.95 31.12
C ASP A 50 -17.95 -1.16 31.27
N LEU A 51 -17.28 -1.61 30.21
CA LEU A 51 -15.83 -1.89 30.23
C LEU A 51 -14.97 -0.68 30.65
N PRO A 52 -15.18 0.55 30.16
CA PRO A 52 -14.41 1.72 30.62
C PRO A 52 -14.67 2.07 32.09
N LYS A 53 -15.84 1.73 32.64
CA LYS A 53 -16.14 1.98 34.06
C LYS A 53 -15.34 1.05 34.97
N ARG A 54 -15.10 -0.18 34.51
CA ARG A 54 -14.36 -1.22 35.26
C ARG A 54 -12.85 -1.07 35.16
N PHE A 55 -12.35 -0.63 34.00
CA PHE A 55 -10.92 -0.68 33.67
C PHE A 55 -10.31 0.68 33.33
N GLY A 56 -11.07 1.77 33.47
CA GLY A 56 -10.61 3.13 33.18
C GLY A 56 -10.54 3.43 31.67
N ARG A 57 -9.48 4.14 31.25
CA ARG A 57 -9.31 4.53 29.84
C ARG A 57 -8.94 3.31 28.98
N LEU A 58 -9.92 2.78 28.28
CA LEU A 58 -9.75 1.72 27.29
C LEU A 58 -10.11 2.20 25.89
N GLU A 59 -9.36 1.72 24.91
CA GLU A 59 -9.77 1.76 23.51
C GLU A 59 -10.55 0.49 23.19
N ILE A 60 -11.68 0.62 22.50
CA ILE A 60 -12.58 -0.49 22.17
C ILE A 60 -12.69 -0.58 20.66
N LEU A 61 -12.32 -1.73 20.10
CA LEU A 61 -12.51 -2.07 18.70
C LEU A 61 -13.59 -3.14 18.60
N ILE A 62 -14.61 -2.90 17.77
CA ILE A 62 -15.71 -3.84 17.58
C ILE A 62 -15.60 -4.43 16.18
N THR A 63 -15.55 -5.75 16.12
CA THR A 63 -15.45 -6.52 14.89
C THR A 63 -16.66 -7.45 14.77
N GLY A 64 -17.18 -7.62 13.57
CA GLY A 64 -18.30 -8.53 13.34
C GLY A 64 -18.72 -8.60 11.89
N PHE A 65 -19.69 -9.46 11.63
CA PHE A 65 -20.31 -9.60 10.32
C PHE A 65 -21.62 -8.80 10.27
N GLY A 66 -21.85 -8.09 9.16
CA GLY A 66 -23.06 -7.30 8.95
C GLY A 66 -23.74 -7.69 7.65
N SER A 67 -24.99 -8.14 7.73
CA SER A 67 -25.84 -8.47 6.57
C SER A 67 -26.62 -7.27 6.02
N ALA A 68 -26.88 -6.26 6.86
CA ALA A 68 -27.71 -5.09 6.53
C ALA A 68 -26.98 -3.96 5.77
N LEU A 69 -25.70 -4.13 5.43
CA LEU A 69 -24.89 -3.14 4.71
C LEU A 69 -24.76 -3.42 3.21
N ILE A 70 -25.31 -4.54 2.74
CA ILE A 70 -25.26 -4.92 1.33
C ILE A 70 -26.09 -3.90 0.53
N SER A 71 -25.40 -3.16 -0.33
CA SER A 71 -25.97 -2.22 -1.29
C SER A 71 -25.27 -2.45 -2.63
N GLU A 72 -25.72 -1.82 -3.71
CA GLU A 72 -24.96 -1.88 -4.99
C GLU A 72 -23.48 -1.51 -4.82
N ALA A 73 -23.16 -0.71 -3.80
CA ALA A 73 -21.82 -0.22 -3.53
C ALA A 73 -21.05 -0.99 -2.43
N VAL A 74 -21.63 -2.02 -1.78
CA VAL A 74 -20.93 -2.86 -0.79
C VAL A 74 -21.30 -4.31 -1.06
N LYS A 75 -20.32 -5.11 -1.47
CA LYS A 75 -20.51 -6.50 -1.91
C LYS A 75 -20.18 -7.49 -0.78
N PRO A 76 -20.72 -8.73 -0.84
CA PRO A 76 -20.30 -9.79 0.05
C PRO A 76 -18.78 -9.98 0.04
N GLY A 77 -18.17 -9.98 1.23
CA GLY A 77 -16.72 -10.14 1.40
C GLY A 77 -15.92 -8.84 1.53
N ASP A 78 -16.58 -7.70 1.32
CA ASP A 78 -16.04 -6.37 1.62
C ASP A 78 -15.85 -6.17 3.13
N VAL A 79 -14.92 -5.30 3.50
CA VAL A 79 -14.68 -4.88 4.89
C VAL A 79 -15.13 -3.44 5.04
N VAL A 80 -15.88 -3.13 6.10
CA VAL A 80 -16.37 -1.78 6.38
C VAL A 80 -15.80 -1.29 7.70
N ILE A 81 -15.15 -0.13 7.68
CA ILE A 81 -14.68 0.58 8.88
C ILE A 81 -15.65 1.75 9.13
N SER A 82 -16.41 1.66 10.22
CA SER A 82 -17.32 2.72 10.67
C SER A 82 -16.64 3.65 11.66
N ARG A 83 -16.84 4.96 11.49
CA ARG A 83 -16.21 6.02 12.30
C ARG A 83 -17.13 6.59 13.39
N ARG A 84 -18.29 5.97 13.65
CA ARG A 84 -19.24 6.44 14.67
C ARG A 84 -19.01 5.80 16.02
N ASP A 85 -19.05 6.62 17.08
CA ASP A 85 -19.18 6.14 18.45
C ASP A 85 -20.55 5.48 18.66
N ILE A 86 -20.55 4.33 19.33
CA ILE A 86 -21.79 3.65 19.71
C ILE A 86 -22.47 4.46 20.81
N GLY A 87 -23.58 5.13 20.48
CA GLY A 87 -24.51 5.67 21.48
C GLY A 87 -24.71 7.19 21.53
N HIS A 88 -24.11 7.98 20.64
CA HIS A 88 -24.35 9.43 20.58
C HIS A 88 -25.02 9.85 19.27
N GLY A 89 -26.34 10.11 19.36
CA GLY A 89 -27.13 10.77 18.31
C GLY A 89 -27.10 12.30 18.38
N GLY A 90 -26.10 12.88 19.05
CA GLY A 90 -25.89 14.31 19.17
C GLY A 90 -24.70 14.77 18.32
N ALA A 91 -24.73 16.03 17.88
CA ALA A 91 -23.74 16.67 17.03
C ALA A 91 -22.30 16.24 17.33
N GLN A 92 -21.54 15.98 16.27
CA GLN A 92 -20.10 15.70 16.30
C GLN A 92 -19.40 16.80 17.08
N ASN A 93 -19.08 16.55 18.35
CA ASN A 93 -18.17 17.42 19.07
C ASN A 93 -16.78 17.25 18.43
N ALA A 94 -16.19 18.36 18.03
CA ALA A 94 -14.93 18.49 17.31
C ALA A 94 -13.67 17.95 18.04
N ASN A 95 -13.83 17.15 19.10
CA ASN A 95 -12.75 16.49 19.84
C ASN A 95 -12.45 15.06 19.32
N LEU A 96 -12.75 14.78 18.05
CA LEU A 96 -12.33 13.56 17.33
C LEU A 96 -10.79 13.41 17.25
N GLN A 97 -10.03 14.45 17.58
CA GLN A 97 -8.56 14.45 17.54
C GLN A 97 -7.90 13.55 18.60
N GLY A 98 -8.62 12.95 19.54
CA GLY A 98 -8.04 12.19 20.65
C GLY A 98 -8.08 10.66 20.58
N ASN A 99 -8.84 10.06 19.65
CA ASN A 99 -9.01 8.59 19.60
C ASN A 99 -7.94 7.94 18.70
N PRO A 100 -7.01 7.14 19.24
CA PRO A 100 -5.90 6.56 18.46
C PRO A 100 -6.35 5.56 17.40
N LEU A 101 -7.47 4.86 17.59
CA LEU A 101 -8.05 3.96 16.58
C LEU A 101 -8.63 4.71 15.39
N LEU A 102 -9.25 5.86 15.61
CA LEU A 102 -9.76 6.70 14.51
C LEU A 102 -8.61 7.31 13.72
N GLN A 103 -7.58 7.80 14.40
CA GLN A 103 -6.35 8.26 13.75
C GLN A 103 -5.66 7.14 12.96
N ALA A 104 -5.61 5.93 13.52
CA ALA A 104 -5.09 4.74 12.84
C ALA A 104 -5.89 4.42 11.57
N ALA A 105 -7.22 4.52 11.60
CA ALA A 105 -8.05 4.33 10.42
C ALA A 105 -7.81 5.40 9.35
N ASP A 106 -7.61 6.67 9.76
CA ASP A 106 -7.27 7.77 8.85
C ASP A 106 -5.89 7.59 8.20
N VAL A 107 -4.91 7.11 8.95
CA VAL A 107 -3.59 6.80 8.42
C VAL A 107 -3.65 5.60 7.50
N LEU A 108 -4.29 4.51 7.92
CA LEU A 108 -4.45 3.33 7.08
C LEU A 108 -5.08 3.74 5.76
N GLN A 109 -6.19 4.48 5.76
CA GLN A 109 -6.84 4.97 4.54
C GLN A 109 -5.90 5.77 3.64
N ARG A 110 -5.01 6.58 4.21
CA ARG A 110 -4.04 7.37 3.44
C ARG A 110 -2.86 6.56 2.95
N GLU A 111 -2.35 5.59 3.72
CA GLU A 111 -1.27 4.70 3.30
C GLU A 111 -1.66 3.92 2.06
N VAL A 112 -2.95 3.62 1.97
CA VAL A 112 -3.40 2.58 1.10
C VAL A 112 -4.38 3.04 0.03
N GLY A 113 -5.25 4.00 0.33
CA GLY A 113 -6.31 4.44 -0.56
C GLY A 113 -7.68 3.88 -0.16
N ALA A 114 -8.66 4.15 -1.02
CA ALA A 114 -10.08 3.96 -0.70
C ALA A 114 -10.62 2.55 -0.98
N ASP A 115 -9.84 1.64 -1.57
CA ASP A 115 -10.35 0.38 -2.12
C ASP A 115 -9.78 -0.90 -1.50
N GLY A 116 -8.85 -0.81 -0.53
CA GLY A 116 -8.47 -1.96 0.30
C GLY A 116 -7.57 -3.03 -0.32
N ARG A 117 -7.23 -2.90 -1.61
CA ARG A 117 -6.88 -4.07 -2.45
C ARG A 117 -5.58 -4.79 -2.07
N TRP A 118 -4.62 -4.11 -1.44
CA TRP A 118 -3.27 -4.64 -1.13
C TRP A 118 -3.23 -5.61 0.07
N LEU A 119 -4.11 -5.48 1.07
CA LEU A 119 -4.08 -6.34 2.28
C LEU A 119 -4.54 -7.78 1.99
N LEU A 120 -5.12 -8.02 0.81
CA LEU A 120 -5.82 -9.24 0.45
C LEU A 120 -4.94 -10.32 -0.18
N SER A 121 -3.78 -9.93 -0.73
CA SER A 121 -2.88 -10.82 -1.47
C SER A 121 -1.80 -11.49 -0.63
N ASP A 122 -1.47 -10.94 0.54
CA ASP A 122 -0.51 -11.57 1.45
C ASP A 122 -1.13 -12.81 2.15
N PHE A 123 -2.45 -12.96 2.05
CA PHE A 123 -3.20 -14.10 2.57
C PHE A 123 -2.86 -15.40 1.82
N THR A 124 -2.72 -15.36 0.50
CA THR A 124 -2.29 -16.54 -0.28
C THR A 124 -0.82 -16.91 -0.01
N ALA A 125 0.03 -15.93 0.30
CA ALA A 125 1.44 -16.17 0.60
C ALA A 125 1.68 -16.73 2.01
N ARG A 126 1.03 -16.17 3.06
CA ARG A 126 1.23 -16.60 4.46
C ARG A 126 0.44 -17.85 4.86
N VAL A 127 -0.69 -18.14 4.22
CA VAL A 127 -1.43 -19.39 4.51
C VAL A 127 -0.74 -20.61 3.88
N SER A 128 0.10 -20.41 2.87
CA SER A 128 0.88 -21.48 2.22
C SER A 128 1.95 -22.12 3.11
N THR A 129 2.31 -21.49 4.24
CA THR A 129 3.26 -22.07 5.22
C THR A 129 2.59 -22.92 6.30
N SER A 130 1.26 -23.06 6.29
CA SER A 130 0.52 -23.98 7.17
C SER A 130 0.22 -25.29 6.43
N THR A 131 0.85 -26.38 6.86
CA THR A 131 1.00 -27.64 6.13
C THR A 131 -0.27 -28.45 5.85
N ASN A 132 -1.46 -28.01 6.29
CA ASN A 132 -2.69 -28.78 6.13
C ASN A 132 -3.79 -28.09 5.30
N THR A 133 -3.61 -26.83 4.87
CA THR A 133 -4.65 -26.08 4.12
C THR A 133 -4.23 -25.72 2.69
N SER A 134 -2.96 -25.93 2.34
CA SER A 134 -2.33 -25.43 1.11
C SER A 134 -2.81 -26.08 -0.19
N LYS A 135 -3.24 -27.36 -0.17
CA LYS A 135 -3.62 -28.08 -1.39
C LYS A 135 -4.98 -27.70 -1.98
N ILE A 136 -5.86 -27.06 -1.21
CA ILE A 136 -7.21 -26.68 -1.65
C ILE A 136 -7.24 -25.23 -2.20
N MET A 137 -6.25 -24.41 -1.86
CA MET A 137 -6.28 -22.96 -2.14
C MET A 137 -5.72 -22.55 -3.51
N GLN A 138 -4.93 -23.39 -4.17
CA GLN A 138 -4.30 -23.06 -5.46
C GLN A 138 -5.25 -23.23 -6.66
N GLU A 139 -6.23 -24.14 -6.59
CA GLU A 139 -7.08 -24.48 -7.75
C GLU A 139 -8.32 -23.58 -7.94
N ARG A 140 -8.66 -22.69 -6.99
CA ARG A 140 -9.91 -21.90 -7.02
C ARG A 140 -9.75 -20.38 -7.11
N ALA A 141 -8.53 -19.87 -7.23
CA ALA A 141 -8.26 -18.43 -7.35
C ALA A 141 -8.76 -17.80 -8.67
N HIS A 142 -9.25 -18.60 -9.62
CA HIS A 142 -9.66 -18.16 -10.96
C HIS A 142 -11.15 -17.83 -11.13
N SER A 143 -12.00 -17.90 -10.10
CA SER A 143 -13.46 -17.70 -10.26
C SER A 143 -14.11 -16.63 -9.35
N LEU A 144 -13.32 -15.80 -8.66
CA LEU A 144 -13.84 -14.68 -7.88
C LEU A 144 -13.46 -13.37 -8.56
N ASP A 145 -14.21 -13.02 -9.61
CA ASP A 145 -14.11 -11.72 -10.32
C ASP A 145 -14.56 -10.52 -9.46
N ASP A 146 -15.02 -10.76 -8.23
CA ASP A 146 -15.31 -9.72 -7.24
C ASP A 146 -14.18 -9.63 -6.22
N ASN A 147 -13.15 -8.84 -6.56
CA ASN A 147 -12.13 -8.45 -5.59
C ASN A 147 -12.79 -7.61 -4.48
N PRO A 148 -12.72 -8.06 -3.22
CA PRO A 148 -13.38 -7.40 -2.11
C PRO A 148 -12.70 -6.08 -1.79
N GLN A 149 -13.51 -5.10 -1.38
CA GLN A 149 -13.09 -3.74 -1.15
C GLN A 149 -13.13 -3.36 0.33
N LEU A 150 -12.33 -2.37 0.70
CA LEU A 150 -12.40 -1.73 2.00
C LEU A 150 -13.20 -0.44 1.91
N HIS A 151 -14.22 -0.28 2.75
CA HIS A 151 -15.07 0.90 2.76
C HIS A 151 -14.87 1.68 4.05
N TYR A 152 -14.44 2.93 3.92
CA TYR A 152 -14.44 3.90 5.01
C TYR A 152 -15.74 4.71 4.96
N ARG A 153 -16.81 4.22 5.60
CA ARG A 153 -18.12 4.89 5.57
C ARG A 153 -18.60 5.24 6.97
N ASN A 154 -19.24 6.40 7.08
CA ASN A 154 -20.20 6.63 8.16
C ASN A 154 -21.44 5.80 7.84
N THR A 155 -21.44 4.52 8.22
CA THR A 155 -22.63 3.70 8.08
C THR A 155 -23.71 4.30 8.99
N GLY A 156 -24.66 5.01 8.38
CA GLY A 156 -25.73 5.74 9.05
C GLY A 156 -26.73 4.84 9.79
N THR A 157 -26.45 3.53 9.90
CA THR A 157 -27.21 2.59 10.71
C THR A 157 -27.06 2.98 12.17
N ASN A 158 -27.95 3.88 12.61
CA ASN A 158 -28.42 3.91 13.98
C ASN A 158 -28.68 2.46 14.39
N ILE A 159 -27.88 1.94 15.32
CA ILE A 159 -28.18 0.69 16.04
C ILE A 159 -29.61 0.74 16.65
N ARG A 160 -30.23 1.93 16.72
CA ARG A 160 -31.61 2.15 17.16
C ARG A 160 -32.72 1.78 16.17
N SER A 161 -32.49 1.67 14.86
CA SER A 161 -33.60 1.47 13.91
C SER A 161 -33.65 0.05 13.35
N GLY A 162 -34.22 -0.87 14.14
CA GLY A 162 -35.33 -1.75 13.74
C GLY A 162 -35.33 -2.54 12.42
N GLY A 163 -34.23 -2.65 11.70
CA GLY A 163 -34.06 -3.60 10.60
C GLY A 163 -33.32 -4.82 11.13
N GLU A 164 -34.00 -5.97 11.15
CA GLU A 164 -33.62 -7.25 11.78
C GLU A 164 -32.13 -7.62 11.80
N MET A 165 -31.36 -7.04 12.72
CA MET A 165 -30.25 -7.74 13.36
C MET A 165 -30.89 -8.56 14.48
N ARG A 166 -31.55 -9.67 14.12
CA ARG A 166 -32.19 -10.58 15.06
C ARG A 166 -31.11 -11.32 15.83
N ILE A 167 -30.82 -10.74 16.96
CA ILE A 167 -30.14 -11.43 18.02
C ILE A 167 -31.03 -11.24 19.25
N SER A 168 -31.12 -12.20 20.16
CA SER A 168 -32.00 -12.12 21.34
C SER A 168 -31.65 -13.21 22.34
N GLY A 169 -31.33 -12.84 23.58
CA GLY A 169 -31.28 -13.73 24.74
C GLY A 169 -30.14 -13.45 25.74
N ILE A 170 -30.46 -13.51 27.03
CA ILE A 170 -29.79 -12.98 28.25
C ILE A 170 -28.68 -13.89 28.84
N ALA A 171 -27.66 -13.31 29.50
CA ALA A 171 -27.08 -13.75 30.81
C ALA A 171 -25.95 -12.76 31.25
N THR A 172 -26.10 -11.98 32.32
CA THR A 172 -25.82 -12.22 33.76
C THR A 172 -24.36 -12.59 34.11
N ASP A 173 -23.81 -11.78 35.02
CA ASP A 173 -22.54 -11.85 35.75
C ASP A 173 -21.28 -12.24 34.96
N VAL A 174 -20.50 -11.21 34.64
CA VAL A 174 -19.07 -11.38 34.42
C VAL A 174 -18.34 -10.76 35.62
N ASP A 175 -18.26 -11.50 36.72
CA ASP A 175 -17.16 -11.37 37.66
C ASP A 175 -15.93 -11.97 36.96
N THR A 176 -15.16 -11.13 36.26
CA THR A 176 -13.80 -11.51 35.85
C THR A 176 -12.84 -10.51 36.43
N VAL A 177 -12.06 -11.03 37.38
CA VAL A 177 -10.95 -10.40 38.06
C VAL A 177 -9.85 -10.13 37.02
N PHE A 178 -9.92 -8.99 36.32
CA PHE A 178 -8.75 -8.40 35.69
C PHE A 178 -8.24 -7.33 36.64
N GLU A 179 -7.52 -7.75 37.68
CA GLU A 179 -6.75 -6.82 38.46
C GLU A 179 -5.66 -6.23 37.55
N ASP A 180 -5.65 -4.90 37.45
CA ASP A 180 -4.63 -4.09 36.79
C ASP A 180 -4.39 -4.32 35.28
N LEU A 181 -5.39 -4.01 34.45
CA LEU A 181 -5.10 -3.72 33.03
C LEU A 181 -4.26 -2.44 32.93
N PRO A 182 -3.07 -2.47 32.31
CA PRO A 182 -2.26 -1.27 32.15
C PRO A 182 -3.01 -0.23 31.31
N ALA A 183 -2.70 1.07 31.51
CA ALA A 183 -3.35 2.22 30.87
C ALA A 183 -3.26 2.27 29.31
N ASN A 184 -2.77 1.19 28.69
CA ASN A 184 -2.55 0.99 27.27
C ASN A 184 -3.21 -0.29 26.73
N SER A 185 -4.23 -0.84 27.39
CA SER A 185 -4.93 -2.04 26.92
C SER A 185 -6.06 -1.73 25.92
N MET A 186 -6.24 -2.61 24.92
CA MET A 186 -7.34 -2.51 23.95
C MET A 186 -8.28 -3.71 24.04
N ILE A 187 -9.59 -3.47 23.98
CA ILE A 187 -10.58 -4.54 23.96
C ILE A 187 -11.15 -4.74 22.55
N VAL A 188 -11.03 -5.96 22.02
CA VAL A 188 -11.68 -6.34 20.76
C VAL A 188 -12.95 -7.13 21.07
N LEU A 189 -14.10 -6.66 20.60
CA LEU A 189 -15.37 -7.40 20.69
C LEU A 189 -15.62 -8.13 19.36
N GLY A 190 -15.75 -9.46 19.39
CA GLY A 190 -16.01 -10.27 18.20
C GLY A 190 -17.46 -10.73 18.09
N VAL A 191 -18.23 -10.19 17.15
CA VAL A 191 -19.64 -10.54 16.93
C VAL A 191 -19.75 -11.53 15.76
N ASN A 192 -20.12 -12.78 16.04
CA ASN A 192 -20.36 -13.79 15.01
C ASN A 192 -21.87 -13.96 14.76
N ASP A 193 -22.39 -13.28 13.73
CA ASP A 193 -23.69 -13.59 13.15
C ASP A 193 -23.59 -14.95 12.43
N GLY A 194 -24.05 -16.02 13.06
CA GLY A 194 -24.05 -17.36 12.48
C GLY A 194 -24.98 -17.58 11.27
N LYS A 195 -25.56 -16.52 10.67
CA LYS A 195 -26.61 -16.58 9.64
C LYS A 195 -26.34 -15.77 8.36
N SER A 196 -25.25 -15.04 8.22
CA SER A 196 -25.14 -13.98 7.20
C SER A 196 -24.50 -14.31 5.84
N LEU A 197 -24.57 -15.55 5.33
CA LEU A 197 -24.19 -15.82 3.93
C LEU A 197 -25.28 -16.60 3.19
N PRO A 198 -25.54 -16.30 1.90
CA PRO A 198 -26.52 -17.02 1.08
C PRO A 198 -26.27 -18.53 1.13
N GLU A 199 -27.33 -19.33 1.10
CA GLU A 199 -27.28 -20.80 1.10
C GLU A 199 -26.63 -21.34 -0.19
N ASP A 200 -25.32 -21.21 -0.30
CA ASP A 200 -24.50 -21.96 -1.25
C ASP A 200 -23.95 -23.23 -0.56
N ASN A 201 -23.59 -24.22 -1.39
CA ASN A 201 -22.99 -25.50 -1.00
C ASN A 201 -22.05 -25.38 0.22
N VAL A 202 -22.26 -26.24 1.21
CA VAL A 202 -21.63 -26.22 2.56
C VAL A 202 -20.09 -26.10 2.54
N SER A 203 -19.44 -26.65 1.50
CA SER A 203 -17.98 -26.52 1.30
C SER A 203 -17.56 -25.11 0.89
N ASN A 204 -18.26 -24.48 -0.05
CA ASN A 204 -17.99 -23.10 -0.48
C ASN A 204 -18.30 -22.07 0.62
N ARG A 205 -19.27 -22.38 1.50
CA ARG A 205 -19.63 -21.52 2.62
C ARG A 205 -18.50 -21.41 3.66
N ARG A 206 -17.95 -22.53 4.13
CA ARG A 206 -16.83 -22.53 5.10
C ARG A 206 -15.59 -21.83 4.53
N ASP A 207 -15.29 -22.06 3.26
CA ASP A 207 -14.14 -21.43 2.63
C ASP A 207 -14.33 -19.91 2.53
N ARG A 208 -15.51 -19.42 2.11
CA ARG A 208 -15.81 -17.98 2.09
C ARG A 208 -15.78 -17.35 3.48
N GLU A 209 -16.38 -18.00 4.49
CA GLU A 209 -16.36 -17.55 5.89
C GLU A 209 -14.93 -17.40 6.42
N ASN A 210 -14.04 -18.35 6.10
CA ASN A 210 -12.63 -18.30 6.49
C ASN A 210 -11.89 -17.10 5.87
N HIS A 211 -12.14 -16.81 4.58
CA HIS A 211 -11.50 -15.66 3.90
C HIS A 211 -11.96 -14.32 4.47
N VAL A 212 -13.26 -14.13 4.71
CA VAL A 212 -13.77 -12.87 5.28
C VAL A 212 -13.31 -12.70 6.72
N THR A 213 -13.35 -13.77 7.52
CA THR A 213 -12.86 -13.78 8.90
C THR A 213 -11.40 -13.35 8.97
N ALA A 214 -10.55 -13.91 8.11
CA ALA A 214 -9.14 -13.58 8.10
C ALA A 214 -8.87 -12.11 7.74
N ARG A 215 -9.65 -11.53 6.84
CA ARG A 215 -9.52 -10.11 6.47
C ARG A 215 -9.87 -9.21 7.63
N ILE A 216 -10.97 -9.48 8.33
CA ILE A 216 -11.36 -8.72 9.52
C ILE A 216 -10.25 -8.81 10.58
N ILE A 217 -9.65 -9.99 10.79
CA ILE A 217 -8.49 -10.16 11.69
C ILE A 217 -7.33 -9.26 11.26
N LEU A 218 -6.96 -9.28 9.97
CA LEU A 218 -5.84 -8.49 9.45
C LEU A 218 -6.10 -6.98 9.63
N TYR A 219 -7.27 -6.50 9.23
CA TYR A 219 -7.63 -5.09 9.40
C TYR A 219 -7.64 -4.65 10.86
N ALA A 220 -8.19 -5.48 11.75
CA ALA A 220 -8.17 -5.19 13.17
C ALA A 220 -6.73 -5.15 13.72
N ARG A 221 -5.87 -6.10 13.35
CA ARG A 221 -4.45 -6.08 13.73
C ARG A 221 -3.75 -4.81 13.23
N GLU A 222 -3.97 -4.43 11.98
CA GLU A 222 -3.38 -3.23 11.39
C GLU A 222 -3.81 -1.95 12.11
N LEU A 223 -5.11 -1.80 12.42
CA LEU A 223 -5.60 -0.67 13.19
C LEU A 223 -5.01 -0.62 14.60
N ILE A 224 -4.95 -1.78 15.27
CA ILE A 224 -4.34 -1.89 16.59
C ILE A 224 -2.87 -1.48 16.52
N MET A 225 -2.09 -2.01 15.57
CA MET A 225 -0.67 -1.67 15.43
C MET A 225 -0.46 -0.18 15.15
N LEU A 226 -1.21 0.40 14.21
CA LEU A 226 -1.13 1.83 13.89
C LEU A 226 -1.49 2.72 15.09
N SER A 227 -2.46 2.32 15.93
CA SER A 227 -2.80 3.06 17.15
C SER A 227 -1.62 3.20 18.13
N THR A 228 -0.64 2.30 18.03
CA THR A 228 0.61 2.30 18.83
C THR A 228 1.75 3.06 18.17
N MET A 229 1.66 3.26 16.85
CA MET A 229 2.67 3.92 16.04
C MET A 229 2.51 5.44 16.04
N GLN A 230 1.99 6.02 17.12
CA GLN A 230 1.88 7.47 17.25
C GLN A 230 3.23 8.19 17.10
N TYR A 231 4.35 7.51 17.41
CA TYR A 231 5.70 8.05 17.17
C TYR A 231 6.02 8.29 15.69
N LEU A 232 5.30 7.63 14.77
CA LEU A 232 5.40 7.89 13.33
C LEU A 232 4.60 9.13 12.91
N MET A 233 3.60 9.54 13.70
CA MET A 233 2.84 10.77 13.44
C MET A 233 3.73 11.96 13.75
N LYS A 234 4.24 12.59 12.69
CA LYS A 234 5.15 13.72 12.80
C LYS A 234 4.59 14.92 12.05
N THR A 235 5.01 16.11 12.46
CA THR A 235 4.78 17.33 11.69
C THR A 235 5.88 17.50 10.66
N LYS A 236 5.62 18.25 9.58
CA LYS A 236 6.66 18.60 8.59
C LYS A 236 7.90 19.23 9.24
N SER A 237 7.70 20.14 10.19
CA SER A 237 8.80 20.77 10.92
C SER A 237 9.60 19.79 11.77
N GLY A 238 8.95 18.74 12.30
CA GLY A 238 9.60 17.72 13.13
C GLY A 238 10.45 16.71 12.36
N ILE A 239 10.36 16.67 11.03
CA ILE A 239 11.16 15.80 10.15
C ILE A 239 12.05 16.58 9.18
N GLN A 240 12.03 17.91 9.28
CA GLN A 240 12.79 18.73 8.35
C GLN A 240 14.29 18.49 8.56
N GLY A 241 15.00 18.12 7.49
CA GLY A 241 16.42 17.81 7.57
C GLY A 241 16.76 16.57 8.39
N SER A 242 15.80 15.67 8.66
CA SER A 242 16.06 14.45 9.42
C SER A 242 16.80 13.38 8.63
N GLU A 243 16.87 13.52 7.31
CA GLU A 243 17.54 12.59 6.41
C GLU A 243 18.71 13.26 5.69
N THR A 244 19.63 12.45 5.19
CA THR A 244 20.86 12.92 4.56
C THR A 244 20.85 12.64 3.06
N ILE A 245 21.39 13.59 2.28
CA ILE A 245 21.68 13.39 0.88
C ILE A 245 23.01 12.64 0.75
N VAL A 246 22.99 11.48 0.10
CA VAL A 246 24.15 10.61 -0.06
C VAL A 246 24.52 10.46 -1.53
N ARG A 247 25.79 10.13 -1.77
CA ARG A 247 26.31 9.91 -3.12
C ARG A 247 25.57 8.75 -3.81
N PRO A 248 25.55 8.70 -5.15
CA PRO A 248 25.04 7.56 -5.88
C PRO A 248 25.64 6.24 -5.35
N PHE A 249 24.81 5.21 -5.20
CA PHE A 249 25.22 3.95 -4.59
C PHE A 249 26.24 3.19 -5.47
N MET A 250 25.83 2.84 -6.69
CA MET A 250 26.67 2.21 -7.71
C MET A 250 26.15 2.59 -9.09
N ASP A 251 26.99 2.42 -10.12
CA ASP A 251 26.55 2.54 -11.50
C ASP A 251 25.51 1.45 -11.81
N PRO A 252 24.37 1.82 -12.41
CA PRO A 252 23.30 0.87 -12.66
C PRO A 252 23.71 -0.13 -13.74
N ALA A 253 23.68 -1.42 -13.41
CA ALA A 253 23.79 -2.48 -14.40
C ALA A 253 22.47 -2.57 -15.20
N ILE A 254 22.48 -2.13 -16.45
CA ILE A 254 21.32 -2.20 -17.35
C ILE A 254 21.47 -3.44 -18.25
N PRO A 255 20.49 -4.37 -18.26
CA PRO A 255 20.49 -5.50 -19.18
C PRO A 255 20.52 -5.04 -20.64
N PRO A 256 21.05 -5.85 -21.58
CA PRO A 256 21.01 -5.50 -22.99
C PRO A 256 19.57 -5.38 -23.49
N PHE A 257 19.36 -4.51 -24.49
CA PHE A 257 18.08 -4.36 -25.17
C PHE A 257 18.03 -5.24 -26.42
N GLU A 258 16.82 -5.71 -26.76
CA GLU A 258 16.56 -6.41 -28.02
C GLU A 258 16.86 -5.48 -29.20
N SER A 259 17.41 -5.99 -30.30
CA SER A 259 17.54 -5.21 -31.53
C SER A 259 16.17 -5.03 -32.19
N HIS A 260 15.81 -3.79 -32.49
CA HIS A 260 14.59 -3.46 -33.22
C HIS A 260 14.91 -3.04 -34.66
N ARG A 261 14.09 -3.52 -35.62
CA ARG A 261 14.16 -3.08 -37.02
C ARG A 261 12.97 -2.19 -37.32
N TYR A 262 13.22 -0.91 -37.55
CA TYR A 262 12.22 0.09 -37.91
C TYR A 262 12.43 0.59 -39.35
N PRO A 263 11.40 1.09 -40.05
CA PRO A 263 11.49 1.66 -41.38
C PRO A 263 12.05 3.08 -41.30
N LEU A 264 13.32 3.18 -40.92
CA LEU A 264 14.02 4.45 -40.74
C LEU A 264 14.31 5.09 -42.10
N SER A 265 14.00 6.37 -42.25
CA SER A 265 14.15 7.08 -43.53
C SER A 265 14.40 8.57 -43.31
N GLY A 266 15.63 8.99 -43.05
CA GLY A 266 15.98 10.42 -42.97
C GLY A 266 16.94 10.75 -41.84
N LYS A 267 16.91 12.01 -41.38
CA LYS A 267 17.80 12.54 -40.33
C LYS A 267 17.05 12.95 -39.04
N GLY A 268 15.73 12.79 -39.02
CA GLY A 268 14.93 13.10 -37.83
C GLY A 268 15.26 12.16 -36.68
N VAL A 269 15.19 12.67 -35.46
CA VAL A 269 15.37 11.86 -34.24
C VAL A 269 14.05 11.78 -33.51
N LEU A 270 13.62 10.56 -33.20
CA LEU A 270 12.50 10.32 -32.30
C LEU A 270 13.02 10.05 -30.89
N LEU A 271 12.63 10.88 -29.94
CA LEU A 271 12.76 10.62 -28.51
C LEU A 271 11.44 10.09 -27.96
N VAL A 272 11.48 8.92 -27.31
CA VAL A 272 10.36 8.38 -26.53
C VAL A 272 10.66 8.48 -25.04
N ILE A 273 9.75 9.07 -24.28
CA ILE A 273 9.84 9.23 -22.82
C ILE A 273 8.73 8.39 -22.18
N PRO A 274 9.03 7.21 -21.60
CA PRO A 274 8.04 6.25 -21.19
C PRO A 274 7.46 6.53 -19.79
N THR A 275 6.94 7.74 -19.56
CA THR A 275 6.39 8.14 -18.25
C THR A 275 5.15 9.02 -18.38
N ALA A 276 4.24 8.91 -17.41
CA ALA A 276 3.16 9.87 -17.20
C ALA A 276 3.56 11.04 -16.28
N ASN A 277 4.71 10.96 -15.60
CA ASN A 277 5.15 11.99 -14.68
C ASN A 277 5.70 13.21 -15.45
N LYS A 278 4.98 14.34 -15.38
CA LYS A 278 5.31 15.57 -16.11
C LYS A 278 6.63 16.21 -15.68
N GLN A 279 7.07 16.02 -14.44
CA GLN A 279 8.36 16.52 -13.97
C GLN A 279 9.52 15.69 -14.57
N LYS A 280 9.39 14.36 -14.64
CA LYS A 280 10.36 13.49 -15.33
C LYS A 280 10.39 13.76 -16.84
N GLU A 281 9.23 13.98 -17.46
CA GLU A 281 9.13 14.39 -18.85
C GLU A 281 9.87 15.71 -19.11
N ALA A 282 9.67 16.71 -18.26
CA ALA A 282 10.33 18.01 -18.36
C ALA A 282 11.86 17.91 -18.23
N ILE A 283 12.37 17.04 -17.34
CA ILE A 283 13.81 16.81 -17.19
C ILE A 283 14.40 16.30 -18.52
N TRP A 284 13.77 15.30 -19.14
CA TRP A 284 14.25 14.77 -20.42
C TRP A 284 14.13 15.77 -21.56
N ARG A 285 13.01 16.50 -21.65
CA ARG A 285 12.84 17.55 -22.67
C ARG A 285 13.92 18.63 -22.54
N GLY A 286 14.23 19.06 -21.33
CA GLY A 286 15.30 20.01 -21.06
C GLY A 286 16.65 19.46 -21.49
N ALA A 287 17.02 18.26 -21.04
CA ALA A 287 18.32 17.66 -21.33
C ALA A 287 18.56 17.45 -22.83
N PHE A 288 17.56 16.92 -23.56
CA PHE A 288 17.68 16.74 -25.01
C PHE A 288 17.66 18.07 -25.76
N GLY A 289 16.94 19.09 -25.27
CA GLY A 289 16.97 20.42 -25.85
C GLY A 289 18.32 21.11 -25.68
N ASP A 290 18.91 21.02 -24.51
CA ASP A 290 20.18 21.67 -24.16
C ASP A 290 21.40 21.00 -24.85
N GLN A 291 21.33 19.69 -25.09
CA GLN A 291 22.43 18.90 -25.67
C GLN A 291 22.22 18.53 -27.16
N ALA A 292 21.13 18.98 -27.78
CA ALA A 292 20.83 18.70 -29.18
C ALA A 292 21.91 19.23 -30.12
N PRO A 293 22.45 18.41 -31.03
CA PRO A 293 23.28 18.88 -32.12
C PRO A 293 22.55 19.94 -32.95
N ASN A 294 23.30 20.94 -33.43
CA ASN A 294 22.72 22.03 -34.22
C ASN A 294 21.96 21.49 -35.45
N GLY A 295 20.72 21.94 -35.61
CA GLY A 295 19.88 21.60 -36.76
C GLY A 295 19.22 20.22 -36.70
N ILE A 296 19.25 19.53 -35.55
CA ILE A 296 18.56 18.25 -35.39
C ILE A 296 17.05 18.44 -35.35
N ASP A 297 16.32 17.62 -36.10
CA ASP A 297 14.85 17.60 -36.08
C ASP A 297 14.37 16.59 -35.03
N LEU A 298 14.10 17.08 -33.82
CA LEU A 298 13.73 16.26 -32.66
C LEU A 298 12.21 16.14 -32.52
N HIS A 299 11.71 14.92 -32.68
CA HIS A 299 10.31 14.54 -32.44
C HIS A 299 10.21 13.87 -31.08
N ILE A 300 9.19 14.21 -30.28
CA ILE A 300 9.05 13.70 -28.91
C ILE A 300 7.70 13.04 -28.70
N ILE A 301 7.70 11.80 -28.22
CA ILE A 301 6.52 11.08 -27.73
C ILE A 301 6.69 10.83 -26.24
N ALA A 302 5.73 11.28 -25.44
CA ALA A 302 5.66 10.99 -24.01
C ALA A 302 4.39 10.20 -23.71
N ALA A 303 4.54 8.98 -23.20
CA ALA A 303 3.43 8.09 -22.89
C ALA A 303 3.80 7.15 -21.74
N PRO A 304 2.84 6.75 -20.88
CA PRO A 304 3.12 5.78 -19.84
C PRO A 304 3.35 4.38 -20.43
N PHE A 305 4.40 3.71 -19.95
CA PHE A 305 4.61 2.27 -20.17
C PHE A 305 4.85 1.60 -18.83
N ASP A 306 4.30 0.40 -18.64
CA ASP A 306 4.46 -0.36 -17.40
C ASP A 306 5.92 -0.79 -17.21
N SER A 307 6.40 -0.72 -15.97
CA SER A 307 7.71 -1.22 -15.56
C SER A 307 7.67 -2.70 -15.15
N GLY A 308 6.49 -3.22 -14.78
CA GLY A 308 6.32 -4.63 -14.37
C GLY A 308 7.06 -5.03 -13.09
N VAL A 309 7.53 -4.05 -12.30
CA VAL A 309 8.32 -4.25 -11.07
C VAL A 309 7.60 -3.69 -9.82
N GLY A 310 6.28 -3.61 -9.88
CA GLY A 310 5.46 -2.98 -8.84
C GLY A 310 5.57 -1.45 -8.82
N GLU A 311 4.84 -0.84 -7.89
CA GLU A 311 4.82 0.62 -7.69
C GLU A 311 6.10 1.13 -7.00
N GLN A 312 6.71 0.30 -6.16
CA GLN A 312 7.93 0.60 -5.42
C GLN A 312 9.02 -0.43 -5.75
N PRO A 313 9.86 -0.17 -6.74
CA PRO A 313 11.04 -0.98 -6.97
C PRO A 313 12.00 -0.87 -5.78
N TYR A 314 12.57 -2.01 -5.38
CA TYR A 314 13.68 -2.10 -4.43
C TYR A 314 14.94 -2.65 -5.11
N ASN A 315 16.11 -2.21 -4.67
CA ASN A 315 17.41 -2.75 -5.11
C ASN A 315 17.53 -2.80 -6.66
N GLU A 316 17.89 -3.95 -7.23
CA GLU A 316 18.07 -4.16 -8.67
C GLU A 316 16.77 -4.01 -9.49
N ALA A 317 15.60 -4.06 -8.85
CA ALA A 317 14.33 -3.83 -9.53
C ALA A 317 14.22 -2.41 -10.10
N GLY A 318 14.99 -1.44 -9.57
CA GLY A 318 15.09 -0.10 -10.16
C GLY A 318 15.63 -0.13 -11.60
N SER A 319 16.75 -0.82 -11.82
CA SER A 319 17.34 -1.00 -13.15
C SER A 319 16.43 -1.79 -14.07
N LEU A 320 15.83 -2.87 -13.55
CA LEU A 320 14.88 -3.70 -14.31
C LEU A 320 13.64 -2.90 -14.73
N GLY A 321 13.10 -2.06 -13.83
CA GLY A 321 11.96 -1.21 -14.14
C GLY A 321 12.26 -0.21 -15.25
N ALA A 322 13.42 0.45 -15.21
CA ALA A 322 13.86 1.34 -16.28
C ALA A 322 14.01 0.60 -17.62
N HIS A 323 14.63 -0.59 -17.61
CA HIS A 323 14.79 -1.45 -18.77
C HIS A 323 13.45 -1.89 -19.36
N ASN A 324 12.52 -2.37 -18.54
CA ASN A 324 11.20 -2.82 -18.97
C ASN A 324 10.41 -1.69 -19.61
N ARG A 325 10.43 -0.47 -19.04
CA ARG A 325 9.77 0.70 -19.65
C ARG A 325 10.33 1.02 -21.03
N ILE A 326 11.66 0.99 -21.19
CA ILE A 326 12.31 1.22 -22.49
C ILE A 326 11.92 0.12 -23.47
N THR A 327 12.01 -1.14 -23.07
CA THR A 327 11.66 -2.30 -23.89
C THR A 327 10.20 -2.23 -24.36
N ASN A 328 9.27 -1.91 -23.46
CA ASN A 328 7.85 -1.79 -23.77
C ASN A 328 7.57 -0.62 -24.72
N ALA A 329 8.25 0.52 -24.54
CA ALA A 329 8.16 1.65 -25.45
C ALA A 329 8.67 1.30 -26.86
N LEU A 330 9.82 0.62 -26.97
CA LEU A 330 10.37 0.17 -28.25
C LEU A 330 9.46 -0.84 -28.95
N ARG A 331 8.84 -1.76 -28.21
CA ARG A 331 7.86 -2.72 -28.74
C ARG A 331 6.61 -2.01 -29.27
N ALA A 332 6.11 -1.00 -28.57
CA ALA A 332 4.93 -0.24 -28.99
C ALA A 332 5.14 0.54 -30.31
N LEU A 333 6.40 0.90 -30.64
CA LEU A 333 6.70 1.54 -31.91
C LEU A 333 6.44 0.62 -33.12
N HIS A 334 6.34 -0.71 -32.96
CA HIS A 334 5.99 -1.63 -34.05
C HIS A 334 4.53 -1.54 -34.51
N ALA A 335 3.67 -0.83 -33.79
CA ALA A 335 2.29 -0.59 -34.22
C ALA A 335 2.24 0.20 -35.54
N ALA A 336 1.31 -0.15 -36.43
CA ALA A 336 1.26 0.36 -37.80
C ALA A 336 1.24 1.90 -37.88
N ASN A 337 0.51 2.56 -36.97
CA ASN A 337 0.44 4.02 -36.88
C ASN A 337 1.81 4.66 -36.53
N HIS A 338 2.59 4.04 -35.65
CA HIS A 338 3.93 4.52 -35.33
C HIS A 338 4.90 4.26 -36.49
N GLN A 339 4.82 3.10 -37.13
CA GLN A 339 5.64 2.77 -38.30
C GLN A 339 5.41 3.73 -39.47
N GLU A 340 4.17 4.14 -39.71
CA GLU A 340 3.82 5.15 -40.71
C GLU A 340 4.36 6.54 -40.31
N MET A 341 4.19 6.92 -39.03
CA MET A 341 4.73 8.18 -38.51
C MET A 341 6.24 8.28 -38.67
N LEU A 342 6.99 7.21 -38.38
CA LEU A 342 8.45 7.17 -38.54
C LEU A 342 8.87 7.51 -39.99
N LYS A 343 8.17 6.93 -40.97
CA LYS A 343 8.42 7.21 -42.40
C LYS A 343 8.06 8.65 -42.76
N LEU A 344 6.85 9.09 -42.40
CA LEU A 344 6.33 10.42 -42.75
C LEU A 344 7.15 11.56 -42.14
N LYS A 345 7.65 11.37 -40.91
CA LYS A 345 8.47 12.34 -40.19
C LYS A 345 9.96 12.25 -40.52
N GLY A 346 10.34 11.35 -41.42
CA GLY A 346 11.72 11.22 -41.85
C GLY A 346 12.67 10.77 -40.73
N ILE A 347 12.20 9.92 -39.82
CA ILE A 347 12.96 9.51 -38.63
C ILE A 347 14.09 8.54 -39.05
N GLY A 348 15.33 8.95 -38.78
CA GLY A 348 16.54 8.14 -38.95
C GLY A 348 17.02 7.50 -37.65
N THR A 349 16.75 8.12 -36.51
CA THR A 349 17.25 7.66 -35.21
C THR A 349 16.11 7.54 -34.20
N VAL A 350 16.08 6.44 -33.44
CA VAL A 350 15.15 6.23 -32.33
C VAL A 350 15.91 6.14 -31.02
N ILE A 351 15.58 7.04 -30.09
CA ILE A 351 16.12 7.11 -28.74
C ILE A 351 14.98 6.98 -27.73
N VAL A 352 15.19 6.22 -26.67
CA VAL A 352 14.25 6.12 -25.55
C VAL A 352 14.99 6.48 -24.27
N ALA A 353 14.40 7.38 -23.47
CA ALA A 353 15.01 7.86 -22.22
C ALA A 353 14.04 7.69 -21.05
N SER A 354 14.47 7.01 -19.99
CA SER A 354 13.63 6.63 -18.84
C SER A 354 14.29 6.99 -17.52
N ILE A 355 13.48 7.42 -16.55
CA ILE A 355 13.90 7.59 -15.15
C ILE A 355 13.03 6.70 -14.26
N GLU A 356 13.65 5.77 -13.54
CA GLU A 356 12.99 4.94 -12.52
C GLU A 356 13.51 5.31 -11.13
N ASN A 357 12.61 5.49 -10.17
CA ASN A 357 13.00 5.71 -8.77
C ASN A 357 12.92 4.38 -8.03
N TYR A 358 13.79 4.16 -7.04
CA TYR A 358 13.81 2.93 -6.29
C TYR A 358 14.42 3.13 -4.89
N ILE A 359 14.09 2.22 -3.97
CA ILE A 359 14.70 2.20 -2.64
C ILE A 359 15.81 1.15 -2.62
N GLN A 360 17.05 1.56 -2.37
CA GLN A 360 18.13 0.63 -2.06
C GLN A 360 18.04 0.25 -0.58
N THR A 361 17.89 -1.05 -0.29
CA THR A 361 18.00 -1.59 1.08
C THR A 361 19.25 -2.43 1.26
N ASP A 362 19.75 -3.01 0.18
CA ASP A 362 20.85 -3.97 0.27
C ASP A 362 22.20 -3.24 0.25
N HIS A 363 23.16 -3.72 1.02
CA HIS A 363 24.53 -3.19 1.06
C HIS A 363 24.65 -1.68 1.35
N VAL A 364 23.62 -1.07 1.95
CA VAL A 364 23.61 0.31 2.44
C VAL A 364 23.36 0.33 3.94
N PRO A 365 23.98 1.24 4.70
CA PRO A 365 23.79 1.31 6.16
C PRO A 365 22.39 1.79 6.54
N ARG A 366 21.75 2.58 5.66
CA ARG A 366 20.40 3.09 5.82
C ARG A 366 19.69 3.02 4.47
N PRO A 367 18.42 2.56 4.42
CA PRO A 367 17.67 2.58 3.18
C PRO A 367 17.67 3.96 2.54
N THR A 368 17.76 4.00 1.21
CA THR A 368 17.95 5.26 0.49
C THR A 368 17.15 5.26 -0.80
N ASP A 369 16.43 6.36 -1.06
CA ASP A 369 15.73 6.59 -2.32
C ASP A 369 16.69 7.19 -3.35
N TYR A 370 16.83 6.51 -4.47
CA TYR A 370 17.64 6.91 -5.61
C TYR A 370 16.79 6.94 -6.89
N GLY A 371 17.30 7.61 -7.92
CA GLY A 371 16.79 7.51 -9.28
C GLY A 371 17.83 6.92 -10.23
N ILE A 372 17.39 6.10 -11.17
CA ILE A 372 18.19 5.58 -12.28
C ILE A 372 17.71 6.26 -13.55
N ALA A 373 18.61 6.94 -14.25
CA ALA A 373 18.36 7.52 -15.57
C ALA A 373 19.03 6.64 -16.63
N VAL A 374 18.29 6.28 -17.67
CA VAL A 374 18.77 5.44 -18.77
C VAL A 374 18.40 6.08 -20.09
N ILE A 375 19.36 6.15 -21.02
CA ILE A 375 19.14 6.54 -22.41
C ILE A 375 19.59 5.39 -23.30
N HIS A 376 18.72 4.95 -24.19
CA HIS A 376 19.05 3.92 -25.18
C HIS A 376 18.77 4.43 -26.60
N ASN A 377 19.81 4.47 -27.42
CA ASN A 377 19.67 4.66 -28.86
C ASN A 377 19.49 3.28 -29.52
N ALA A 378 18.26 2.97 -29.89
CA ALA A 378 17.88 1.70 -30.49
C ALA A 378 18.41 1.52 -31.91
N THR A 379 18.71 2.62 -32.61
CA THR A 379 19.31 2.58 -33.95
C THR A 379 20.79 2.22 -33.88
N ALA A 380 21.54 2.81 -32.93
CA ALA A 380 22.98 2.61 -32.77
C ALA A 380 23.34 1.46 -31.82
N GLY A 381 22.37 0.91 -31.07
CA GLY A 381 22.62 -0.10 -30.05
C GLY A 381 23.45 0.41 -28.86
N LYS A 382 23.43 1.72 -28.59
CA LYS A 382 24.22 2.35 -27.51
C LYS A 382 23.31 2.69 -26.33
N THR A 383 23.77 2.37 -25.13
CA THR A 383 23.06 2.67 -23.86
C THR A 383 23.98 3.46 -22.95
N THR A 384 23.47 4.54 -22.36
CA THR A 384 24.11 5.26 -21.25
C THR A 384 23.16 5.25 -20.06
N ALA A 385 23.70 5.14 -18.85
CA ALA A 385 22.91 5.12 -17.63
C ALA A 385 23.71 5.66 -16.45
N CYS A 386 23.01 6.25 -15.48
CA CYS A 386 23.60 6.71 -14.24
C CYS A 386 22.59 6.64 -13.09
N ALA A 387 23.09 6.59 -11.86
CA ALA A 387 22.29 6.76 -10.66
C ALA A 387 22.38 8.22 -10.17
N SER A 388 21.27 8.76 -9.67
CA SER A 388 21.25 10.06 -8.99
C SER A 388 21.89 9.98 -7.61
N TRP A 389 22.16 11.15 -7.03
CA TRP A 389 22.29 11.24 -5.58
C TRP A 389 21.01 10.75 -4.91
N GLY A 390 21.14 10.20 -3.70
CA GLY A 390 20.01 9.61 -2.97
C GLY A 390 19.66 10.39 -1.72
N THR A 391 18.45 10.17 -1.22
CA THR A 391 18.00 10.67 0.10
C THR A 391 17.75 9.49 1.01
N THR A 392 18.40 9.44 2.17
CA THR A 392 18.16 8.37 3.14
C THR A 392 16.71 8.39 3.63
N VAL A 393 16.22 7.27 4.14
CA VAL A 393 14.90 7.19 4.76
C VAL A 393 14.96 6.32 6.01
N ASP A 394 14.17 6.70 7.01
CA ASP A 394 13.98 5.91 8.22
C ASP A 394 13.48 4.49 7.86
N PRO A 395 14.22 3.42 8.25
CA PRO A 395 13.85 2.04 7.98
C PRO A 395 12.40 1.71 8.33
N VAL A 396 11.84 2.36 9.36
CA VAL A 396 10.47 2.11 9.79
C VAL A 396 9.43 2.36 8.69
N TYR A 397 9.66 3.35 7.82
CA TYR A 397 8.74 3.63 6.70
C TYR A 397 8.91 2.63 5.56
N VAL A 398 10.12 2.11 5.37
CA VAL A 398 10.42 1.04 4.41
C VAL A 398 9.77 -0.26 4.87
N ASP A 399 9.96 -0.65 6.13
CA ASP A 399 9.36 -1.83 6.73
C ASP A 399 7.83 -1.76 6.67
N ARG A 400 7.27 -0.57 6.92
CA ARG A 400 5.83 -0.33 6.80
C ARG A 400 5.34 -0.50 5.36
N ALA A 401 6.03 0.07 4.37
CA ALA A 401 5.68 -0.09 2.96
C ALA A 401 5.73 -1.57 2.53
N ARG A 402 6.77 -2.30 2.95
CA ARG A 402 6.95 -3.74 2.65
C ARG A 402 5.88 -4.63 3.28
N ARG A 403 5.25 -4.22 4.39
CA ARG A 403 4.13 -4.97 5.00
C ARG A 403 2.87 -5.02 4.14
N PHE A 404 2.73 -4.11 3.18
CA PHE A 404 1.64 -4.15 2.20
C PHE A 404 1.86 -5.18 1.08
N GLY A 405 2.97 -5.93 1.15
CA GLY A 405 3.26 -7.04 0.26
C GLY A 405 3.88 -6.60 -1.06
N PHE A 406 4.03 -7.61 -1.93
CA PHE A 406 4.80 -7.48 -3.16
C PHE A 406 4.09 -8.09 -4.37
N ASP A 407 4.46 -7.63 -5.55
CA ASP A 407 4.00 -8.13 -6.83
C ASP A 407 4.93 -9.23 -7.34
N ARG A 408 4.65 -10.47 -6.92
CA ARG A 408 5.36 -11.72 -7.33
C ARG A 408 6.82 -11.83 -6.85
N ASP A 409 7.52 -10.73 -6.62
CA ASP A 409 8.92 -10.67 -6.23
C ASP A 409 9.13 -9.74 -5.02
N PRO A 410 9.92 -10.09 -4.01
CA PRO A 410 10.16 -9.26 -2.81
C PRO A 410 10.79 -7.89 -3.08
N ASN A 411 11.29 -7.64 -4.28
CA ASN A 411 11.78 -6.33 -4.71
C ASN A 411 10.72 -5.49 -5.43
N PHE A 412 9.50 -6.02 -5.64
CA PHE A 412 8.43 -5.34 -6.37
C PHE A 412 7.33 -4.88 -5.40
N GLY A 413 7.60 -3.80 -4.67
CA GLY A 413 6.68 -3.29 -3.65
C GLY A 413 5.39 -2.73 -4.24
N ARG A 414 4.28 -2.94 -3.53
CA ARG A 414 2.95 -2.44 -3.94
C ARG A 414 2.63 -1.04 -3.49
N VAL A 415 3.21 -0.64 -2.35
CA VAL A 415 3.01 0.67 -1.75
C VAL A 415 4.36 1.36 -1.68
N THR A 416 4.40 2.63 -2.09
CA THR A 416 5.63 3.41 -2.07
C THR A 416 5.93 3.95 -0.68
N VAL A 417 7.22 4.10 -0.39
CA VAL A 417 7.67 4.71 0.86
C VAL A 417 7.16 6.15 1.00
N GLY A 418 7.10 6.89 -0.11
CA GLY A 418 6.51 8.23 -0.16
C GLY A 418 5.03 8.26 0.21
N GLN A 419 4.24 7.25 -0.19
CA GLN A 419 2.83 7.13 0.19
C GLN A 419 2.69 6.90 1.71
N VAL A 420 3.50 6.01 2.28
CA VAL A 420 3.51 5.75 3.73
C VAL A 420 3.93 7.01 4.51
N LEU A 421 4.98 7.70 4.07
CA LEU A 421 5.45 8.95 4.68
C LEU A 421 4.34 10.01 4.70
N ALA A 422 3.71 10.28 3.56
CA ALA A 422 2.65 11.29 3.46
C ALA A 422 1.38 10.92 4.25
N ALA A 423 1.12 9.63 4.45
CA ALA A 423 0.05 9.17 5.33
C ALA A 423 0.31 9.49 6.81
N HIS A 424 1.57 9.49 7.24
CA HIS A 424 1.94 9.79 8.63
C HIS A 424 2.27 11.26 8.89
N VAL A 425 2.56 12.03 7.83
CA VAL A 425 2.97 13.44 7.91
C VAL A 425 2.00 14.28 7.08
N PRO A 426 0.96 14.87 7.70
CA PRO A 426 -0.04 15.65 6.99
C PRO A 426 0.56 16.75 6.09
N GLY A 427 0.12 16.76 4.84
CA GLY A 427 0.52 17.73 3.82
C GLY A 427 1.88 17.48 3.17
N LEU A 428 2.64 16.47 3.57
CA LEU A 428 3.89 16.10 2.90
C LEU A 428 3.60 15.62 1.47
N ASP A 429 4.37 16.10 0.50
CA ASP A 429 4.24 15.62 -0.87
C ASP A 429 4.83 14.21 -0.96
N LYS A 430 3.97 13.22 -1.25
CA LYS A 430 4.39 11.83 -1.43
C LYS A 430 5.35 11.63 -2.60
N ALA A 431 5.30 12.53 -3.59
CA ALA A 431 6.20 12.48 -4.71
C ALA A 431 7.54 13.10 -4.31
N ASP A 432 7.57 14.30 -3.76
CA ASP A 432 8.81 15.05 -3.53
C ASP A 432 9.16 15.26 -2.04
N TRP A 433 8.95 14.26 -1.20
CA TRP A 433 9.19 14.35 0.25
C TRP A 433 10.65 14.66 0.61
N GLN A 434 11.59 14.34 -0.28
CA GLN A 434 13.03 14.58 -0.17
C GLN A 434 13.33 16.06 0.07
N VAL A 435 12.53 16.97 -0.50
CA VAL A 435 12.71 18.42 -0.28
C VAL A 435 12.57 18.82 1.18
N VAL A 436 11.71 18.12 1.93
CA VAL A 436 11.51 18.36 3.36
C VAL A 436 12.52 17.59 4.19
N LEU A 437 12.69 16.29 3.92
CA LEU A 437 13.51 15.42 4.76
C LEU A 437 15.02 15.59 4.53
N GLY A 438 15.45 15.73 3.28
CA GLY A 438 16.86 15.88 2.88
C GLY A 438 17.25 17.28 2.40
N GLY A 439 16.29 18.22 2.35
CA GLY A 439 16.53 19.62 1.98
C GLY A 439 16.73 19.87 0.48
N ARG A 440 16.58 18.85 -0.37
CA ARG A 440 16.75 18.94 -1.83
C ARG A 440 15.62 18.21 -2.55
N SER A 441 15.09 18.80 -3.62
CA SER A 441 14.03 18.15 -4.39
C SER A 441 14.58 16.92 -5.10
N ARG A 442 13.80 15.84 -5.15
CA ARG A 442 14.12 14.66 -5.96
C ARG A 442 14.34 15.04 -7.42
N TYR A 443 13.57 15.99 -7.94
CA TYR A 443 13.68 16.39 -9.34
C TYR A 443 14.96 17.18 -9.63
N GLU A 444 15.51 17.87 -8.63
CA GLU A 444 16.84 18.48 -8.74
C GLU A 444 17.93 17.39 -8.79
N LEU A 445 17.87 16.40 -7.90
CA LEU A 445 18.82 15.28 -7.88
C LEU A 445 18.80 14.49 -9.21
N LEU A 446 17.61 14.26 -9.76
CA LEU A 446 17.42 13.61 -11.05
C LEU A 446 17.96 14.46 -12.21
N LYS A 447 17.71 15.77 -12.19
CA LYS A 447 18.20 16.70 -13.22
C LYS A 447 19.72 16.73 -13.26
N GLU A 448 20.38 16.72 -12.10
CA GLU A 448 21.84 16.66 -11.99
C GLU A 448 22.43 15.36 -12.54
N ALA A 449 21.75 14.23 -12.30
CA ALA A 449 22.16 12.95 -12.85
C ALA A 449 22.06 12.94 -14.38
N VAL A 450 20.91 13.37 -14.91
CA VAL A 450 20.66 13.43 -16.35
C VAL A 450 21.62 14.39 -17.06
N ALA A 451 21.98 15.51 -16.44
CA ALA A 451 22.93 16.48 -17.02
C ALA A 451 24.34 15.90 -17.23
N GLN A 452 24.70 14.82 -16.53
CA GLN A 452 25.99 14.14 -16.66
C GLN A 452 25.99 13.05 -17.73
N LEU A 453 24.82 12.67 -18.26
CA LEU A 453 24.73 11.65 -19.30
C LEU A 453 25.06 12.24 -20.67
N GLU A 454 25.99 11.57 -21.36
CA GLU A 454 26.16 11.76 -22.79
C GLU A 454 24.98 11.14 -23.53
N ILE A 455 24.30 11.95 -24.35
CA ILE A 455 23.21 11.48 -25.20
C ILE A 455 23.81 10.81 -26.44
N PRO A 456 23.55 9.51 -26.69
CA PRO A 456 24.06 8.82 -27.86
C PRO A 456 23.26 9.24 -29.11
N TRP A 457 23.55 10.40 -29.69
CA TRP A 457 22.81 10.96 -30.83
C TRP A 457 22.90 10.11 -32.11
N GLY A 458 23.94 9.29 -32.27
CA GLY A 458 24.11 8.40 -33.43
C GLY A 458 24.33 9.12 -34.75
N VAL A 459 24.74 10.39 -34.70
CA VAL A 459 25.10 11.19 -35.87
C VAL A 459 26.63 11.20 -35.96
N GLU A 460 27.18 10.42 -36.91
CA GLU A 460 28.55 10.62 -37.43
C GLU A 460 28.48 11.41 -38.74
#